data_AF-A0A9N9IQ97-F1
#
_entry.id   AF-A0A9N9IQ97-F1
#
_cell.length_a   1.000
_cell.length_b   1.000
_cell.length_c   1.000
_cell.angle_alpha   90.00
_cell.angle_beta   90.00
_cell.angle_gamma   90.00
#
_symmetry.space_group_name_H-M   'P 1'
#
loop_
_entity.id
_entity.type
_entity.pdbx_description
1 polymer ?
#
loop_
_entity_poly.entity_id
_entity_poly.type
_entity_poly.pdbx_seq_one_letter_code
_entity_poly.pdbx_strand_id
1 'polypeptide(L)'
;KSLSFRPIKEEVHNKLLDLFKNGHLSSSALYALEDDFHLSAKDKQELVELLADQATNPNYDSVYHIFWQYCNAILGGRNGKSMFEQLELMDLLFYTSLRPRPFLQDQNFITVNDTSNNDFDKATEQ
;
A
#
# COMPACT_ATOMS: atom_id res chain seq x y z
N LYS A 1 19.42 4.01 10.98
CA LYS A 1 18.19 4.84 10.90
C LYS A 1 17.18 4.05 10.09
N SER A 2 16.07 3.60 10.68
CA SER A 2 15.02 2.85 9.97
C SER A 2 14.40 3.76 8.91
N LEU A 3 14.31 3.29 7.66
CA LEU A 3 13.73 4.05 6.54
C LEU A 3 12.19 4.14 6.61
N SER A 4 11.56 3.31 7.45
CA SER A 4 10.11 3.08 7.55
C SER A 4 9.27 4.18 8.23
N PHE A 5 9.89 5.29 8.65
CA PHE A 5 9.23 6.37 9.40
C PHE A 5 9.55 7.75 8.84
N ARG A 6 10.06 7.83 7.61
CA ARG A 6 10.38 9.14 7.03
C ARG A 6 9.08 9.84 6.62
N PRO A 7 8.89 11.10 7.03
CA PRO A 7 7.78 11.89 6.52
C PRO A 7 7.96 12.09 5.01
N ILE A 8 6.84 12.11 4.29
CA ILE A 8 6.82 12.37 2.84
C ILE A 8 7.39 13.76 2.58
N LYS A 9 8.25 13.89 1.58
CA LYS A 9 8.79 15.19 1.17
C LYS A 9 7.64 16.09 0.71
N GLU A 10 7.72 17.37 1.05
CA GLU A 10 6.69 18.35 0.69
C GLU A 10 6.47 18.45 -0.83
N GLU A 11 7.54 18.32 -1.61
CA GLU A 11 7.48 18.28 -3.08
C GLU A 11 6.58 17.14 -3.60
N VAL A 12 6.75 15.94 -3.03
CA VAL A 12 5.97 14.75 -3.40
C VAL A 12 4.53 14.92 -2.95
N HIS A 13 4.32 15.44 -1.74
CA HIS A 13 2.99 15.74 -1.22
C HIS A 13 2.23 16.73 -2.14
N ASN A 14 2.87 17.83 -2.55
CA ASN A 14 2.26 18.82 -3.44
C ASN A 14 1.97 18.24 -4.83
N LYS A 15 2.88 17.42 -5.36
CA LYS A 15 2.67 16.73 -6.63
C LYS A 15 1.48 15.78 -6.58
N LEU A 16 1.33 15.02 -5.49
CA LEU A 16 0.15 14.17 -5.27
C LEU A 16 -1.14 15.00 -5.21
N LEU A 17 -1.15 16.13 -4.50
CA LEU A 17 -2.32 17.03 -4.48
C LEU A 17 -2.69 17.55 -5.88
N ASP A 18 -1.71 17.89 -6.70
CA ASP A 18 -1.97 18.34 -8.07
C ASP A 18 -2.52 17.21 -8.95
N LEU A 19 -2.03 15.98 -8.79
CA LEU A 19 -2.61 14.79 -9.44
C LEU A 19 -4.07 14.60 -9.02
N PHE A 20 -4.40 14.76 -7.73
CA PHE A 20 -5.79 14.64 -7.26
C PHE A 20 -6.71 15.73 -7.81
N LYS A 21 -6.21 16.97 -7.93
CA LYS A 21 -6.95 18.05 -8.61
C LYS A 21 -7.22 17.73 -10.07
N ASN A 22 -6.31 17.01 -10.72
CA ASN A 22 -6.47 16.54 -12.10
C ASN A 22 -7.34 15.28 -12.23
N GLY A 23 -7.94 14.80 -11.14
CA GLY A 23 -8.88 13.68 -11.14
C GLY A 23 -8.22 12.30 -10.96
N HIS A 24 -6.94 12.24 -10.58
CA HIS A 24 -6.33 10.97 -10.20
C HIS A 24 -6.90 10.45 -8.88
N LEU A 25 -7.07 9.14 -8.79
CA LEU A 25 -7.30 8.42 -7.54
C LEU A 25 -5.94 8.13 -6.88
N SER A 26 -5.94 7.68 -5.63
CA SER A 26 -4.69 7.37 -4.90
C SER A 26 -3.81 6.36 -5.65
N SER A 27 -4.41 5.32 -6.21
CA SER A 27 -3.71 4.29 -6.99
C SER A 27 -3.11 4.83 -8.28
N SER A 28 -3.89 5.58 -9.08
CA SER A 28 -3.40 6.14 -10.34
C SER A 28 -2.39 7.26 -10.12
N ALA A 29 -2.50 8.02 -9.03
CA ALA A 29 -1.52 9.02 -8.65
C ALA A 29 -0.18 8.38 -8.22
N LEU A 30 -0.24 7.26 -7.48
CA LEU A 30 0.96 6.52 -7.10
C LEU A 30 1.72 6.00 -8.33
N TYR A 31 1.00 5.43 -9.31
CA TYR A 31 1.61 4.98 -10.56
C TYR A 31 2.17 6.13 -11.40
N ALA A 32 1.46 7.25 -11.49
CA ALA A 32 1.96 8.43 -12.20
C ALA A 32 3.26 8.97 -11.57
N LEU A 33 3.34 8.96 -10.23
CA LEU A 33 4.55 9.35 -9.51
C LEU A 33 5.72 8.40 -9.79
N GLU A 34 5.46 7.09 -9.79
CA GLU A 34 6.47 6.06 -10.10
C GLU A 34 6.96 6.17 -11.56
N ASP A 35 6.04 6.35 -12.51
CA ASP A 35 6.36 6.56 -13.93
C ASP A 35 7.24 7.80 -14.13
N ASP A 36 6.96 8.89 -13.42
CA ASP A 36 7.81 10.08 -13.44
C ASP A 36 9.24 9.81 -12.94
N PHE A 37 9.44 8.90 -11.97
CA PHE A 37 10.79 8.48 -11.58
C PHE A 37 11.49 7.68 -12.67
N HIS A 38 10.75 6.79 -13.35
CA HIS A 38 11.29 6.06 -14.50
C HIS A 38 11.71 6.97 -15.66
N LEU A 39 11.00 8.08 -15.87
CA LEU A 39 11.31 9.06 -16.91
C LEU A 39 12.41 10.05 -16.51
N SER A 40 12.54 10.38 -15.22
CA SER A 40 13.47 11.42 -14.74
C SER A 40 14.82 10.89 -14.23
N ALA A 41 14.91 9.61 -13.86
CA ALA A 41 16.15 9.03 -13.37
C ALA A 41 17.23 9.02 -14.47
N LYS A 42 18.44 9.47 -14.12
CA LYS A 42 19.59 9.52 -15.02
C LYS A 42 20.19 8.13 -15.24
N ASP A 43 20.14 7.28 -14.22
CA ASP A 43 20.63 5.91 -14.28
C ASP A 43 19.79 4.96 -13.40
N LYS A 44 20.08 3.66 -13.50
CA LYS A 44 19.36 2.62 -12.76
C LYS A 44 19.60 2.68 -11.26
N GLN A 45 20.75 3.16 -10.81
CA GLN A 45 21.07 3.23 -9.39
C GLN A 45 20.26 4.35 -8.73
N GLU A 46 20.21 5.52 -9.36
CA GLU A 46 19.36 6.64 -8.94
C GLU A 46 17.88 6.25 -8.91
N LEU A 47 17.39 5.53 -9.93
CA LEU A 47 16.03 5.03 -9.95
C LEU A 47 15.73 4.12 -8.74
N VAL A 48 16.63 3.19 -8.42
CA VAL A 48 16.45 2.31 -7.26
C VAL A 48 16.44 3.10 -5.95
N GLU A 49 17.29 4.12 -5.83
CA GLU A 49 17.32 4.99 -4.64
C GLU A 49 16.02 5.79 -4.48
N LEU A 50 15.48 6.35 -5.57
CA LEU A 50 14.21 7.07 -5.57
C LEU A 50 13.02 6.17 -5.20
N LEU A 51 12.99 4.94 -5.73
CA LEU A 51 11.93 3.97 -5.46
C LEU A 51 12.01 3.38 -4.04
N ALA A 52 13.21 3.30 -3.46
CA ALA A 52 13.43 2.74 -2.12
C ALA A 52 13.22 3.76 -0.99
N ASP A 53 13.36 5.06 -1.26
CA ASP A 53 13.12 6.11 -0.26
C ASP A 53 11.62 6.37 -0.09
N GLN A 54 11.06 6.01 1.07
CA GLN A 54 9.65 6.23 1.39
C GLN A 54 9.27 7.73 1.38
N ALA A 55 10.23 8.63 1.58
CA ALA A 55 9.97 10.05 1.54
C ALA A 55 9.69 10.56 0.10
N THR A 56 10.21 9.85 -0.91
CA THR A 56 10.00 10.13 -2.34
C THR A 56 8.96 9.23 -2.98
N ASN A 57 8.99 7.94 -2.68
CA ASN A 57 8.05 6.93 -3.13
C ASN A 57 7.21 6.41 -1.94
N PRO A 58 6.21 7.17 -1.49
CA PRO A 58 5.36 6.75 -0.38
C PRO A 58 4.61 5.46 -0.70
N ASN A 59 4.32 4.68 0.33
CA ASN A 59 3.44 3.52 0.18
C ASN A 59 2.00 3.95 -0.14
N TYR A 60 1.21 2.99 -0.66
CA TYR A 60 -0.18 3.23 -1.02
C TYR A 60 -1.00 3.77 0.15
N ASP A 61 -0.86 3.21 1.35
CA ASP A 61 -1.63 3.64 2.53
C ASP A 61 -1.40 5.14 2.84
N SER A 62 -0.17 5.62 2.68
CA SER A 62 0.16 7.03 2.91
C SER A 62 -0.44 7.91 1.82
N VAL A 63 -0.38 7.49 0.54
CA VAL A 63 -1.00 8.22 -0.58
C VAL A 63 -2.52 8.27 -0.44
N TYR A 64 -3.13 7.14 -0.08
CA TYR A 64 -4.56 7.03 0.20
C TYR A 64 -4.98 7.96 1.36
N HIS A 65 -4.17 8.04 2.42
CA HIS A 65 -4.44 8.95 3.52
C HIS A 65 -4.44 10.43 3.07
N ILE A 66 -3.50 10.83 2.21
CA ILE A 66 -3.48 12.19 1.63
C ILE A 66 -4.71 12.41 0.74
N PHE A 67 -5.06 11.44 -0.11
CA PHE A 67 -6.25 11.50 -0.95
C PHE A 67 -7.52 11.68 -0.11
N TRP A 68 -7.67 10.90 0.95
CA TRP A 68 -8.79 11.01 1.88
C TRP A 68 -8.87 12.39 2.54
N GLN A 69 -7.74 12.96 2.98
CA GLN A 69 -7.72 14.32 3.51
C GLN A 69 -8.13 15.37 2.47
N TYR A 70 -7.61 15.26 1.25
CA TYR A 70 -7.97 16.13 0.13
C TYR A 70 -9.47 16.08 -0.17
N CYS A 71 -10.02 14.88 -0.30
CA CYS A 71 -11.44 14.63 -0.52
C CYS A 71 -12.32 15.23 0.57
N ASN A 72 -11.96 15.06 1.85
CA ASN A 72 -12.69 15.66 2.96
C ASN A 72 -12.64 17.19 2.95
N ALA A 73 -11.50 17.77 2.59
CA ALA A 73 -11.33 19.22 2.52
C ALA A 73 -12.14 19.86 1.37
N ILE A 74 -12.22 19.20 0.21
CA ILE A 74 -12.88 19.74 -0.99
C ILE A 74 -14.40 19.45 -1.01
N LEU A 75 -14.82 18.23 -0.68
CA LEU A 75 -16.22 17.79 -0.84
C LEU A 75 -17.03 17.80 0.46
N GLY A 76 -16.36 18.02 1.60
CA GLY A 76 -16.99 18.06 2.92
C GLY A 76 -17.41 16.68 3.43
N GLY A 77 -17.13 16.40 4.70
CA GLY A 77 -17.27 15.05 5.28
C GLY A 77 -18.68 14.45 5.30
N ARG A 78 -19.74 15.24 5.10
CA ARG A 78 -21.14 14.78 5.26
C ARG A 78 -21.77 14.19 4.00
N ASN A 79 -21.42 14.71 2.81
CA ASN A 79 -21.97 14.24 1.53
C ASN A 79 -20.96 13.43 0.72
N GLY A 80 -19.65 13.61 0.95
CA GLY A 80 -18.62 12.87 0.23
C GLY A 80 -18.49 11.41 0.68
N LYS A 81 -18.76 11.10 1.95
CA LYS A 81 -18.37 9.81 2.55
C LYS A 81 -18.88 8.58 1.79
N SER A 82 -20.17 8.51 1.48
CA SER A 82 -20.75 7.35 0.77
C SER A 82 -20.27 7.25 -0.68
N MET A 83 -20.04 8.37 -1.36
CA MET A 83 -19.46 8.39 -2.70
C MET A 83 -17.98 7.95 -2.66
N PHE A 84 -17.25 8.30 -1.61
CA PHE A 84 -15.85 7.92 -1.44
C PHE A 84 -15.66 6.48 -1.03
N GLU A 85 -16.55 5.88 -0.24
CA GLU A 85 -16.50 4.44 0.07
C GLU A 85 -16.61 3.60 -1.21
N GLN A 86 -17.43 4.04 -2.17
CA GLN A 86 -17.51 3.39 -3.50
C GLN A 86 -16.24 3.63 -4.34
N LEU A 87 -15.68 4.84 -4.31
CA LEU A 87 -14.42 5.15 -4.99
C LEU A 87 -13.21 4.46 -4.36
N GLU A 88 -13.18 4.27 -3.04
CA GLU A 88 -12.17 3.53 -2.28
C GLU A 88 -12.15 2.07 -2.72
N LEU A 89 -13.33 1.44 -2.85
CA LEU A 89 -13.44 0.08 -3.39
C LEU A 89 -12.88 -0.01 -4.82
N MET A 90 -13.19 0.96 -5.69
CA MET A 90 -12.60 1.01 -7.04
C MET A 90 -11.09 1.24 -7.02
N ASP A 91 -10.60 2.17 -6.19
CA ASP A 91 -9.19 2.52 -6.05
C ASP A 91 -8.35 1.34 -5.55
N LEU A 92 -8.87 0.63 -4.54
CA LEU A 92 -8.23 -0.57 -3.98
C LEU A 92 -8.25 -1.74 -4.98
N LEU A 93 -9.36 -1.98 -5.68
CA LEU A 93 -9.45 -3.00 -6.72
C LEU A 93 -8.47 -2.71 -7.86
N PHE A 94 -8.35 -1.45 -8.27
CA PHE A 94 -7.40 -1.03 -9.28
C PHE A 94 -5.95 -1.24 -8.81
N TYR A 95 -5.59 -0.74 -7.62
CA TYR A 95 -4.27 -0.96 -7.02
C TYR A 95 -3.89 -2.44 -6.93
N THR A 96 -4.80 -3.28 -6.45
CA THR A 96 -4.58 -4.73 -6.30
C THR A 96 -4.53 -5.47 -7.63
N SER A 97 -5.17 -4.96 -8.69
CA SER A 97 -5.07 -5.53 -10.04
C SER A 97 -3.74 -5.21 -10.73
N LEU A 98 -3.13 -4.07 -10.40
CA LEU A 98 -1.89 -3.60 -11.02
C LEU A 98 -0.62 -4.20 -10.39
N ARG A 99 -0.70 -4.70 -9.15
CA ARG A 99 0.38 -5.51 -8.57
C ARG A 99 0.06 -7.00 -8.71
N PRO A 100 1.01 -7.85 -9.14
CA PRO A 100 0.86 -9.28 -8.91
C PRO A 100 0.68 -9.49 -7.40
N ARG A 101 -0.24 -10.40 -7.03
CA ARG A 101 -0.59 -10.72 -5.64
C ARG A 101 0.66 -10.64 -4.73
N PRO A 102 0.56 -10.05 -3.53
CA PRO A 102 1.65 -10.17 -2.57
C PRO A 102 1.99 -11.66 -2.47
N PHE A 103 3.26 -12.00 -2.62
CA PHE A 103 3.74 -13.31 -2.24
C PHE A 103 3.25 -13.50 -0.80
N LEU A 104 2.27 -14.37 -0.62
CA LEU A 104 1.96 -14.94 0.67
C LEU A 104 3.25 -15.63 1.09
N GLN A 105 4.09 -14.93 1.84
CA GLN A 105 5.06 -15.61 2.67
C GLN A 105 4.22 -16.39 3.67
N ASP A 106 4.22 -17.71 3.54
CA ASP A 106 3.71 -18.65 4.52
C ASP A 106 4.30 -18.30 5.89
N GLN A 107 3.59 -17.48 6.66
CA GLN A 107 3.84 -17.34 8.09
C GLN A 107 3.04 -18.43 8.80
N ASN A 108 3.52 -19.66 8.63
CA ASN A 108 3.36 -20.68 9.66
C ASN A 108 4.17 -20.23 10.88
N PHE A 109 3.56 -19.43 11.77
CA PHE A 109 3.93 -19.44 13.18
C PHE A 109 2.82 -20.15 13.94
N ILE A 110 2.95 -21.47 13.98
CA ILE A 110 2.33 -22.34 14.97
C ILE A 110 2.74 -21.79 16.34
N THR A 111 1.78 -21.29 17.11
CA THR A 111 1.82 -21.33 18.59
C THR A 111 0.40 -21.26 19.14
N VAL A 112 -0.22 -22.43 19.31
CA VAL A 112 -1.03 -22.70 20.50
C VAL A 112 -0.69 -24.12 20.94
N ASN A 113 0.03 -24.23 22.06
CA ASN A 113 0.33 -25.49 22.70
C ASN A 113 -0.91 -26.07 23.39
N ASP A 114 -1.00 -27.39 23.28
CA ASP A 114 -1.58 -28.39 24.18
C ASP A 114 -3.09 -28.32 24.48
N THR A 115 -3.80 -29.38 24.09
CA THR A 115 -4.32 -30.37 25.05
C THR A 115 -4.88 -31.60 24.33
N SER A 116 -4.31 -32.76 24.66
CA SER A 116 -4.95 -34.09 24.72
C SER A 116 -5.42 -34.77 23.43
N ASN A 117 -4.72 -35.85 23.04
CA ASN A 117 -5.21 -37.20 23.35
C ASN A 117 -4.12 -38.23 23.08
N ASN A 118 -3.77 -38.94 24.17
CA ASN A 118 -3.14 -40.25 24.13
C ASN A 118 -4.01 -41.20 23.30
N ASP A 119 -3.39 -42.07 22.52
CA ASP A 119 -3.76 -43.50 22.42
C ASP A 119 -2.69 -44.22 21.59
N PHE A 120 -1.70 -44.74 22.30
CA PHE A 120 -0.75 -45.73 21.78
C PHE A 120 -1.07 -47.04 22.50
N ASP A 121 -2.06 -47.78 21.99
CA ASP A 121 -2.30 -49.20 22.29
C ASP A 121 -2.39 -49.93 20.94
N LYS A 122 -1.40 -50.74 20.55
CA LYS A 122 -1.09 -52.11 20.96
C LYS A 122 -1.75 -53.16 20.05
N ALA A 123 -0.91 -53.85 19.25
CA ALA A 123 -1.02 -55.23 18.76
C ALA A 123 0.32 -55.53 18.03
N THR A 124 1.31 -56.31 18.51
CA THR A 124 1.34 -57.76 18.86
C THR A 124 0.46 -58.58 17.92
N GLU A 125 0.99 -59.31 16.95
CA GLU A 125 1.53 -60.70 17.00
C GLU A 125 1.81 -61.06 15.51
N GLN A 126 2.74 -61.91 15.06
CA GLN A 126 3.43 -63.11 15.56
C GLN A 126 4.68 -63.35 14.70
#